data_AF-A0A2V9HRS9-F1
#
_entry.id   AF-A0A2V9HRS9-F1
#
_cell.length_a   1.000
_cell.length_b   1.000
_cell.length_c   1.000
_cell.angle_alpha   90.00
_cell.angle_beta   90.00
_cell.angle_gamma   90.00
#
_symmetry.space_group_name_H-M   'P 1'
#
loop_
_entity.id
_entity.type
_entity.pdbx_description
1 polymer ?
#
loop_
_entity_poly.entity_id
_entity_poly.type
_entity_poly.pdbx_seq_one_letter_code
_entity_poly.pdbx_strand_id
1 'polypeptide(L)'
;TLAKSSVPRAWWRSVEHSTSGFVVESFVDELAAAAGADPLEFRLRLIGEDRKIPDFTNPKEGKPLDTARLKGVLRLAAEKAGWGKPLPKGVSRGIAGYYSFESYTAAVVEASVKNGGVKVHRIVYAVDCGRPINPEGVRAQVESAAIYGLSAALHDAITISGGRVEQSNFHDYKMPRMNETPKTEVHVVMSKEEPTGIGEPGLPVVAPAMCNAIFAATGKRIRRLPIRSEDLV
;
A
#
# COMPACT_ATOMS: atom_id res chain seq x y z
N THR A 1 -25.92 8.26 3.86
CA THR A 1 -26.71 7.09 3.41
C THR A 1 -25.82 6.21 2.55
N LEU A 2 -25.79 4.90 2.76
CA LEU A 2 -25.05 4.00 1.86
C LEU A 2 -25.65 4.08 0.45
N ALA A 3 -24.82 4.25 -0.57
CA ALA A 3 -25.28 4.21 -1.96
C ALA A 3 -25.93 2.84 -2.24
N LYS A 4 -27.12 2.83 -2.87
CA LYS A 4 -27.77 1.60 -3.32
C LYS A 4 -26.93 1.00 -4.44
N SER A 5 -26.62 -0.30 -4.35
CA SER A 5 -25.91 -1.05 -5.38
C SER A 5 -26.68 -2.33 -5.69
N SER A 6 -26.82 -2.64 -6.98
CA SER A 6 -27.33 -3.93 -7.46
C SER A 6 -26.26 -5.03 -7.47
N VAL A 7 -25.00 -4.68 -7.21
CA VAL A 7 -23.88 -5.61 -7.12
C VAL A 7 -23.76 -6.11 -5.68
N PRO A 8 -23.70 -7.45 -5.45
CA PRO A 8 -23.43 -8.01 -4.13
C PRO A 8 -22.12 -7.47 -3.55
N ARG A 9 -22.11 -7.12 -2.26
CA ARG A 9 -20.93 -6.61 -1.56
C ARG A 9 -20.61 -7.53 -0.40
N ALA A 10 -19.32 -7.76 -0.19
CA ALA A 10 -18.79 -8.54 0.92
C ALA A 10 -17.48 -7.91 1.40
N TRP A 11 -16.90 -8.49 2.44
CA TRP A 11 -15.59 -8.08 2.92
C TRP A 11 -14.51 -8.50 1.93
N TRP A 12 -13.70 -7.53 1.53
CA TRP A 12 -12.44 -7.73 0.84
C TRP A 12 -11.33 -7.35 1.83
N ARG A 13 -10.20 -8.05 1.79
CA ARG A 13 -9.14 -7.93 2.81
C ARG A 13 -8.80 -6.46 3.07
N SER A 14 -8.63 -6.09 4.34
CA SER A 14 -8.44 -4.71 4.78
C SER A 14 -9.64 -3.82 4.44
N VAL A 15 -10.79 -4.21 5.03
CA VAL A 15 -12.10 -3.56 4.83
C VAL A 15 -11.96 -2.05 5.04
N GLU A 16 -12.45 -1.27 4.05
CA GLU A 16 -12.38 0.20 3.98
C GLU A 16 -10.94 0.78 3.80
N HIS A 17 -9.98 0.27 4.56
CA HIS A 17 -8.62 0.80 4.60
C HIS A 17 -7.85 0.68 3.28
N SER A 18 -8.07 -0.36 2.45
CA SER A 18 -7.37 -0.45 1.15
C SER A 18 -7.79 0.63 0.16
N THR A 19 -9.09 0.97 0.14
CA THR A 19 -9.61 2.05 -0.70
C THR A 19 -9.20 3.42 -0.17
N SER A 20 -9.31 3.63 1.15
CA SER A 20 -8.94 4.90 1.79
C SER A 20 -7.42 5.13 1.72
N GLY A 21 -6.62 4.08 1.96
CA GLY A 21 -5.17 4.13 1.84
C GLY A 21 -4.70 4.47 0.43
N PHE A 22 -5.31 3.89 -0.60
CA PHE A 22 -5.01 4.27 -1.97
C PHE A 22 -5.27 5.75 -2.24
N VAL A 23 -6.42 6.28 -1.82
CA VAL A 23 -6.78 7.69 -2.02
C VAL A 23 -5.85 8.61 -1.22
N VAL A 24 -5.71 8.39 0.08
CA VAL A 24 -4.94 9.24 0.99
C VAL A 24 -3.46 9.25 0.61
N GLU A 25 -2.83 8.08 0.46
CA GLU A 25 -1.38 8.02 0.24
C GLU A 25 -0.97 8.39 -1.18
N SER A 26 -1.86 8.25 -2.18
CA SER A 26 -1.62 8.82 -3.51
C SER A 26 -1.77 10.34 -3.48
N PHE A 27 -2.77 10.87 -2.79
CA PHE A 27 -2.99 12.31 -2.69
C PHE A 27 -1.87 13.01 -1.90
N VAL A 28 -1.38 12.42 -0.82
CA VAL A 28 -0.22 12.94 -0.08
C VAL A 28 1.02 12.99 -0.97
N ASP A 29 1.21 12.03 -1.87
CA ASP A 29 2.29 12.06 -2.86
C ASP A 29 2.12 13.16 -3.92
N GLU A 30 0.88 13.42 -4.34
CA GLU A 30 0.54 14.56 -5.20
C GLU A 30 0.86 15.90 -4.52
N LEU A 31 0.54 16.04 -3.23
CA LEU A 31 0.89 17.23 -2.44
C LEU A 31 2.41 17.40 -2.31
N ALA A 32 3.15 16.31 -2.09
CA ALA A 32 4.61 16.34 -2.03
C ALA A 32 5.21 16.83 -3.36
N ALA A 33 4.74 16.28 -4.48
CA ALA A 33 5.19 16.71 -5.81
C ALA A 33 4.82 18.16 -6.11
N ALA A 34 3.60 18.60 -5.78
CA ALA A 34 3.16 19.98 -5.95
C ALA A 34 4.00 20.96 -5.11
N ALA A 35 4.48 20.53 -3.94
CA ALA A 35 5.36 21.30 -3.07
C ALA A 35 6.85 21.21 -3.48
N GLY A 36 7.20 20.40 -4.49
CA GLY A 36 8.61 20.14 -4.86
C GLY A 36 9.41 19.47 -3.74
N ALA A 37 8.75 18.75 -2.84
CA ALA A 37 9.36 18.12 -1.67
C ALA A 37 9.60 16.62 -1.89
N ASP A 38 10.62 16.07 -1.22
CA ASP A 38 10.80 14.62 -1.15
C ASP A 38 9.54 13.97 -0.52
N PRO A 39 8.97 12.91 -1.13
CA PRO A 39 7.73 12.31 -0.66
C PRO A 39 7.78 11.67 0.74
N LEU A 40 8.94 11.19 1.18
CA LEU A 40 9.11 10.68 2.54
C LEU A 40 9.15 11.84 3.53
N GLU A 41 10.00 12.84 3.27
CA GLU A 41 10.13 14.01 4.14
C GLU A 41 8.83 14.81 4.25
N PHE A 42 8.09 14.92 3.15
CA PHE A 42 6.77 15.54 3.14
C PHE A 42 5.79 14.81 4.07
N ARG A 43 5.73 13.48 4.00
CA ARG A 43 4.90 12.65 4.90
C ARG A 43 5.29 12.84 6.36
N LEU A 44 6.58 12.78 6.68
CA LEU A 44 7.08 12.95 8.05
C LEU A 44 6.71 14.34 8.61
N ARG A 45 6.83 15.39 7.80
CA ARG A 45 6.45 16.76 8.18
C ARG A 45 4.94 16.91 8.35
N LEU A 46 4.16 16.32 7.45
CA LEU A 46 2.69 16.35 7.51
C LEU A 46 2.16 15.64 8.75
N ILE A 47 2.76 14.51 9.13
CA ILE A 47 2.43 13.80 10.38
C ILE A 47 2.76 14.70 11.59
N GLY A 48 3.89 15.42 11.55
CA GLY A 48 4.30 16.39 12.56
C GLY A 48 4.81 15.75 13.84
N GLU A 49 4.62 16.44 14.97
CA GLU A 49 5.13 16.03 16.28
C GLU A 49 4.57 14.68 16.77
N ASP A 50 5.37 14.00 17.60
CA ASP A 50 4.98 12.75 18.24
C ASP A 50 3.81 12.99 19.19
N ARG A 51 2.69 12.33 18.92
CA ARG A 51 1.46 12.43 19.69
C ARG A 51 0.60 11.20 19.50
N LYS A 52 -0.27 10.97 20.47
CA LYS A 52 -1.34 9.97 20.39
C LYS A 52 -2.64 10.68 20.01
N ILE A 53 -3.21 10.32 18.87
CA ILE A 53 -4.47 10.85 18.36
C ILE A 53 -5.58 9.86 18.75
N PRO A 54 -6.61 10.27 19.51
CA PRO A 54 -7.71 9.38 19.89
C PRO A 54 -8.39 8.76 18.66
N ASP A 55 -8.85 7.52 18.79
CA ASP A 55 -9.73 6.93 17.79
C ASP A 55 -11.13 7.54 17.93
N PHE A 56 -11.48 8.44 17.00
CA PHE A 56 -12.78 9.09 16.98
C PHE A 56 -13.91 8.19 16.43
N THR A 57 -13.57 7.06 15.82
CA THR A 57 -14.53 6.09 15.26
C THR A 57 -14.94 5.03 16.28
N ASN A 58 -14.03 4.65 17.18
CA ASN A 58 -14.30 3.76 18.30
C ASN A 58 -13.74 4.31 19.63
N PRO A 59 -14.33 5.39 20.19
CA PRO A 59 -13.77 6.11 21.35
C PRO A 59 -13.73 5.31 22.66
N LYS A 60 -14.40 4.16 22.74
CA LYS A 60 -14.44 3.32 23.94
C LYS A 60 -13.37 2.22 23.97
N GLU A 61 -13.05 1.67 22.80
CA GLU A 61 -12.22 0.46 22.69
C GLU A 61 -11.02 0.65 21.75
N GLY A 62 -11.06 1.64 20.87
CA GLY A 62 -10.01 1.88 19.88
C GLY A 62 -8.73 2.40 20.51
N LYS A 63 -7.60 1.79 20.16
CA LYS A 63 -6.29 2.33 20.56
C LYS A 63 -6.00 3.63 19.80
N PRO A 64 -5.43 4.65 20.46
CA PRO A 64 -5.04 5.87 19.77
C PRO A 64 -3.98 5.60 18.71
N LEU A 65 -4.05 6.34 17.60
CA LEU A 65 -3.01 6.39 16.60
C LEU A 65 -1.78 7.08 17.20
N ASP A 66 -0.66 6.38 17.23
CA ASP A 66 0.64 6.86 17.68
C ASP A 66 1.46 7.32 16.48
N THR A 67 1.63 8.65 16.35
CA THR A 67 2.33 9.22 15.19
C THR A 67 3.82 8.87 15.17
N ALA A 68 4.43 8.55 16.32
CA ALA A 68 5.82 8.13 16.39
C ALA A 68 6.01 6.76 15.74
N ARG A 69 5.07 5.83 15.97
CA ARG A 69 5.09 4.48 15.36
C ARG A 69 4.87 4.54 13.85
N LEU A 70 3.97 5.39 13.37
CA LEU A 70 3.76 5.62 11.93
C LEU A 70 5.03 6.19 11.26
N LYS A 71 5.65 7.21 11.85
CA LYS A 71 6.93 7.74 11.36
C LYS A 71 8.05 6.70 11.43
N GLY A 72 8.04 5.85 12.47
CA GLY A 72 9.00 4.77 12.66
C GLY A 72 8.98 3.76 11.51
N VAL A 73 7.81 3.27 11.12
CA VAL A 73 7.70 2.34 9.97
C VAL A 73 8.07 3.01 8.65
N LEU A 74 7.67 4.27 8.42
CA LEU A 74 8.07 5.02 7.22
C LEU A 74 9.60 5.14 7.10
N ARG A 75 10.28 5.54 8.18
CA ARG A 75 11.74 5.64 8.22
C ARG A 75 12.42 4.29 8.03
N LEU A 76 11.94 3.24 8.71
CA LEU A 76 12.52 1.91 8.60
C LEU A 76 12.37 1.34 7.17
N ALA A 77 11.19 1.47 6.56
CA ALA A 77 10.99 1.03 5.18
C ALA A 77 11.90 1.79 4.21
N ALA A 78 12.00 3.12 4.36
CA ALA A 78 12.89 3.96 3.57
C ALA A 78 14.37 3.59 3.73
N GLU A 79 14.84 3.40 4.97
CA GLU A 79 16.22 3.00 5.28
C GLU A 79 16.57 1.67 4.60
N LYS A 80 15.72 0.65 4.77
CA LYS A 80 15.94 -0.70 4.24
C LYS A 80 15.79 -0.78 2.72
N ALA A 81 14.96 0.08 2.14
CA ALA A 81 14.89 0.26 0.70
C ALA A 81 16.11 1.02 0.14
N GLY A 82 16.89 1.70 0.98
CA GLY A 82 17.97 2.57 0.54
C GLY A 82 17.44 3.84 -0.12
N TRP A 83 16.37 4.43 0.41
CA TRP A 83 15.81 5.71 -0.05
C TRP A 83 16.91 6.78 -0.17
N GLY A 84 16.84 7.59 -1.23
CA GLY A 84 17.88 8.56 -1.57
C GLY A 84 19.16 7.98 -2.21
N LYS A 85 19.37 6.65 -2.21
CA LYS A 85 20.49 6.03 -2.92
C LYS A 85 20.17 5.82 -4.41
N PRO A 86 21.19 5.86 -5.29
CA PRO A 86 21.01 5.61 -6.73
C PRO A 86 20.29 4.29 -7.02
N LEU A 87 19.46 4.31 -8.07
CA LEU A 87 18.71 3.18 -8.57
C LEU A 87 19.29 2.69 -9.91
N PRO A 88 19.07 1.42 -10.29
CA PRO A 88 19.31 0.98 -11.67
C PRO A 88 18.55 1.87 -12.67
N LYS A 89 19.14 2.07 -13.85
CA LYS A 89 18.54 2.91 -14.90
C LYS A 89 17.14 2.42 -15.26
N GLY A 90 16.16 3.34 -15.23
CA GLY A 90 14.75 3.05 -15.55
C GLY A 90 13.95 2.43 -14.41
N VAL A 91 14.53 2.30 -13.21
CA VAL A 91 13.82 1.92 -11.99
C VAL A 91 13.58 3.17 -11.15
N SER A 92 12.39 3.23 -10.55
CA SER A 92 11.91 4.31 -9.71
C SER A 92 11.42 3.74 -8.38
N ARG A 93 11.28 4.60 -7.36
CA ARG A 93 10.73 4.24 -6.06
C ARG A 93 9.50 5.07 -5.75
N GLY A 94 8.52 4.45 -5.10
CA GLY A 94 7.39 5.11 -4.47
C GLY A 94 7.23 4.60 -3.03
N ILE A 95 6.70 5.45 -2.16
CA ILE A 95 6.51 5.14 -0.75
C ILE A 95 5.06 5.42 -0.33
N ALA A 96 4.56 4.63 0.60
CA ALA A 96 3.30 4.87 1.31
C ALA A 96 3.41 4.37 2.75
N GLY A 97 2.72 5.04 3.67
CA GLY A 97 2.58 4.61 5.06
C GLY A 97 1.12 4.67 5.51
N TYR A 98 0.66 3.69 6.27
CA TYR A 98 -0.74 3.64 6.67
C TYR A 98 -0.92 3.02 8.06
N TYR A 99 -1.93 3.51 8.77
CA TYR A 99 -2.40 2.97 10.03
C TYR A 99 -3.76 2.30 9.80
N SER A 100 -3.87 1.02 10.17
CA SER A 100 -5.12 0.27 10.08
C SER A 100 -5.11 -0.87 11.08
N PHE A 101 -6.27 -1.19 11.65
CA PHE A 101 -6.42 -2.27 12.63
C PHE A 101 -5.39 -2.20 13.78
N GLU A 102 -5.13 -0.99 14.25
CA GLU A 102 -4.17 -0.66 15.32
C GLU A 102 -2.69 -0.93 15.00
N SER A 103 -2.39 -1.34 13.77
CA SER A 103 -1.03 -1.62 13.27
C SER A 103 -0.57 -0.56 12.28
N TYR A 104 0.74 -0.40 12.20
CA TYR A 104 1.40 0.58 11.34
C TYR A 104 2.19 -0.15 10.27
N THR A 105 1.99 0.22 9.02
CA THR A 105 2.73 -0.35 7.89
C THR A 105 3.27 0.74 6.99
N ALA A 106 4.43 0.51 6.41
CA ALA A 106 4.95 1.31 5.32
C ALA A 106 5.58 0.39 4.28
N ALA A 107 5.46 0.77 3.01
CA ALA A 107 6.07 0.05 1.91
C ALA A 107 6.81 1.03 1.00
N VAL A 108 8.00 0.63 0.55
CA VAL A 108 8.69 1.21 -0.59
C VAL A 108 8.63 0.22 -1.74
N VAL A 109 8.12 0.65 -2.88
CA VAL A 109 8.03 -0.15 -4.11
C VAL A 109 9.06 0.34 -5.10
N GLU A 110 9.88 -0.57 -5.62
CA GLU A 110 10.77 -0.35 -6.77
C GLU A 110 10.13 -0.89 -8.05
N ALA A 111 9.86 -0.02 -9.02
CA ALA A 111 9.19 -0.38 -10.26
C ALA A 111 9.82 0.28 -11.49
N SER A 112 9.68 -0.37 -12.64
CA SER A 112 10.00 0.19 -13.95
C SER A 112 8.76 0.19 -14.85
N VAL A 113 8.63 1.22 -15.67
CA VAL A 113 7.58 1.30 -16.70
C VAL A 113 8.24 1.21 -18.08
N LYS A 114 7.75 0.32 -18.94
CA LYS A 114 8.23 0.15 -20.32
C LYS A 114 7.10 -0.33 -21.22
N ASN A 115 6.97 0.28 -22.39
CA ASN A 115 6.02 -0.13 -23.45
C ASN A 115 4.57 -0.32 -22.92
N GLY A 116 4.08 0.62 -22.10
CA GLY A 116 2.73 0.53 -21.53
C GLY A 116 2.53 -0.59 -20.50
N GLY A 117 3.61 -1.15 -19.96
CA GLY A 117 3.59 -2.14 -18.87
C GLY A 117 4.41 -1.68 -17.67
N VAL A 118 3.98 -2.10 -16.47
CA VAL A 118 4.73 -1.91 -15.22
C VAL A 118 5.31 -3.25 -14.76
N LYS A 119 6.54 -3.21 -14.27
CA LYS A 119 7.18 -4.33 -13.56
C LYS A 119 7.58 -3.89 -12.17
N VAL A 120 7.05 -4.56 -11.16
CA VAL A 120 7.48 -4.40 -9.77
C VAL A 120 8.66 -5.32 -9.51
N HIS A 121 9.80 -4.77 -9.14
CA HIS A 121 11.03 -5.55 -8.91
C HIS A 121 11.19 -5.93 -7.45
N ARG A 122 10.88 -5.00 -6.55
CA ARG A 122 11.11 -5.15 -5.11
C ARG A 122 10.05 -4.38 -4.32
N ILE A 123 9.61 -4.97 -3.21
CA ILE A 123 8.79 -4.29 -2.20
C ILE A 123 9.46 -4.46 -0.85
N VAL A 124 9.74 -3.35 -0.18
CA VAL A 124 10.37 -3.33 1.15
C VAL A 124 9.37 -2.79 2.15
N TYR A 125 8.96 -3.64 3.10
CA TYR A 125 8.04 -3.29 4.16
C TYR A 125 8.75 -3.01 5.47
N ALA A 126 8.17 -2.09 6.22
CA ALA A 126 8.28 -2.06 7.68
C ALA A 126 6.89 -2.21 8.29
N VAL A 127 6.82 -2.96 9.38
CA VAL A 127 5.55 -3.21 10.08
C VAL A 127 5.74 -3.17 11.59
N ASP A 128 4.83 -2.49 12.26
CA ASP A 128 4.71 -2.47 13.71
C ASP A 128 3.28 -2.85 14.11
N CYS A 129 3.11 -4.10 14.58
CA CYS A 129 1.85 -4.65 15.08
C CYS A 129 1.86 -4.83 16.61
N GLY A 130 2.55 -3.92 17.30
CA GLY A 130 2.87 -4.09 18.71
C GLY A 130 3.80 -5.28 18.88
N ARG A 131 3.76 -5.95 20.04
CA ARG A 131 4.57 -7.14 20.30
C ARG A 131 4.23 -8.27 19.32
N PRO A 132 5.14 -8.66 18.41
CA PRO A 132 4.87 -9.75 17.49
C PRO A 132 4.92 -11.10 18.24
N ILE A 133 3.78 -11.80 18.31
CA ILE A 133 3.70 -13.12 18.97
C ILE A 133 4.40 -14.20 18.14
N ASN A 134 4.23 -14.15 16.82
CA ASN A 134 4.93 -14.98 15.86
C ASN A 134 5.47 -14.09 14.72
N PRO A 135 6.73 -13.63 14.81
CA PRO A 135 7.33 -12.74 13.81
C PRO A 135 7.35 -13.32 12.39
N GLU A 136 7.50 -14.63 12.22
CA GLU A 136 7.47 -15.26 10.90
C GLU A 136 6.04 -15.36 10.34
N GLY A 137 5.04 -15.55 11.21
CA GLY A 137 3.63 -15.41 10.82
C GLY A 137 3.27 -14.00 10.38
N VAL A 138 3.81 -12.98 11.07
CA VAL A 138 3.69 -11.56 10.66
C VAL A 138 4.30 -11.36 9.27
N ARG A 139 5.53 -11.85 9.04
CA ARG A 139 6.21 -11.80 7.75
C ARG A 139 5.36 -12.41 6.63
N ALA A 140 4.90 -13.65 6.83
CA ALA A 140 4.08 -14.35 5.84
C ALA A 140 2.76 -13.62 5.52
N GLN A 141 2.11 -13.00 6.52
CA GLN A 141 0.90 -12.21 6.31
C GLN A 141 1.15 -10.96 5.44
N VAL A 142 2.26 -10.26 5.68
CA VAL A 142 2.64 -9.07 4.91
C VAL A 142 3.11 -9.43 3.49
N GLU A 143 3.85 -10.53 3.33
CA GLU A 143 4.22 -11.07 2.00
C GLU A 143 2.96 -11.44 1.19
N SER A 144 1.98 -12.08 1.84
CA SER A 144 0.68 -12.35 1.22
C SER A 144 -0.05 -11.06 0.82
N ALA A 145 0.00 -10.01 1.65
CA ALA A 145 -0.61 -8.73 1.33
C ALA A 145 0.03 -8.06 0.10
N ALA A 146 1.34 -8.22 -0.09
CA ALA A 146 2.04 -7.75 -1.29
C ALA A 146 1.44 -8.37 -2.57
N ILE A 147 1.30 -9.69 -2.62
CA ILE A 147 0.73 -10.38 -3.79
C ILE A 147 -0.73 -10.00 -4.01
N TYR A 148 -1.52 -9.94 -2.92
CA TYR A 148 -2.93 -9.61 -2.97
C TYR A 148 -3.16 -8.17 -3.49
N GLY A 149 -2.35 -7.20 -3.03
CA GLY A 149 -2.40 -5.82 -3.48
C GLY A 149 -1.95 -5.63 -4.93
N LEU A 150 -0.95 -6.40 -5.39
CA LEU A 150 -0.54 -6.39 -6.79
C LEU A 150 -1.63 -6.97 -7.70
N SER A 151 -2.30 -8.04 -7.28
CA SER A 151 -3.47 -8.58 -7.99
C SER A 151 -4.54 -7.51 -8.18
N ALA A 152 -4.91 -6.87 -7.07
CA ALA A 152 -5.90 -5.80 -7.04
C ALA A 152 -5.56 -4.64 -7.98
N ALA A 153 -4.29 -4.26 -8.00
CA ALA A 153 -3.83 -3.08 -8.72
C ALA A 153 -3.49 -3.34 -10.20
N LEU A 154 -3.23 -4.60 -10.61
CA LEU A 154 -2.81 -4.93 -11.98
C LEU A 154 -3.83 -5.75 -12.78
N HIS A 155 -4.71 -6.53 -12.11
CA HIS A 155 -5.47 -7.57 -12.80
C HIS A 155 -6.95 -7.69 -12.40
N ASP A 156 -7.30 -7.43 -11.13
CA ASP A 156 -8.60 -7.79 -10.54
C ASP A 156 -9.79 -6.88 -10.94
N ALA A 157 -9.95 -6.58 -12.24
CA ALA A 157 -11.17 -5.93 -12.72
C ALA A 157 -12.32 -6.94 -12.81
N ILE A 158 -13.41 -6.67 -12.09
CA ILE A 158 -14.73 -7.24 -12.35
C ILE A 158 -15.56 -6.19 -13.10
N THR A 159 -15.78 -6.42 -14.39
CA THR A 159 -16.60 -5.54 -15.24
C THR A 159 -18.02 -6.06 -15.38
N ILE A 160 -18.97 -5.14 -15.51
CA ILE A 160 -20.40 -5.45 -15.62
C ILE A 160 -20.92 -4.88 -16.93
N SER A 161 -21.49 -5.75 -17.76
CA SER A 161 -22.14 -5.39 -19.02
C SER A 161 -23.50 -6.07 -19.10
N GLY A 162 -24.54 -5.34 -19.51
CA GLY A 162 -25.91 -5.86 -19.56
C GLY A 162 -26.43 -6.42 -18.22
N GLY A 163 -25.93 -5.91 -17.08
CA GLY A 163 -26.30 -6.39 -15.75
C GLY A 163 -25.64 -7.71 -15.32
N ARG A 164 -24.63 -8.19 -16.05
CA ARG A 164 -23.89 -9.42 -15.75
C ARG A 164 -22.40 -9.16 -15.61
N VAL A 165 -21.76 -9.88 -14.71
CA VAL A 165 -20.30 -9.94 -14.64
C VAL A 165 -19.76 -10.58 -15.93
N GLU A 166 -18.75 -9.95 -16.54
CA GLU A 166 -18.15 -10.44 -17.78
C GLU A 166 -17.12 -11.55 -17.53
N GLN A 167 -16.33 -11.45 -16.46
CA GLN A 167 -15.31 -12.44 -16.11
C GLN A 167 -15.94 -13.72 -15.53
N SER A 168 -15.43 -14.87 -15.95
CA SER A 168 -15.98 -16.19 -15.63
C SER A 168 -15.03 -17.10 -14.84
N ASN A 169 -13.70 -16.95 -14.99
CA ASN A 169 -12.70 -17.80 -14.33
C ASN A 169 -11.27 -17.20 -14.42
N PHE A 170 -10.23 -17.90 -13.96
CA PHE A 170 -8.85 -17.37 -13.90
C PHE A 170 -8.15 -17.14 -15.26
N HIS A 171 -8.81 -17.45 -16.38
CA HIS A 171 -8.30 -17.12 -17.71
C HIS A 171 -8.69 -15.71 -18.15
N ASP A 172 -9.83 -15.18 -17.66
CA ASP A 172 -10.35 -13.84 -17.94
C ASP A 172 -10.35 -12.92 -16.69
N TYR A 173 -10.29 -13.47 -15.48
CA TYR A 173 -9.91 -12.81 -14.22
C TYR A 173 -8.48 -13.19 -13.84
N LYS A 174 -7.51 -12.40 -14.29
CA LYS A 174 -6.08 -12.75 -14.10
C LYS A 174 -5.66 -12.53 -12.65
N MET A 175 -4.71 -13.35 -12.22
CA MET A 175 -4.00 -13.23 -10.94
C MET A 175 -2.50 -13.19 -11.23
N PRO A 176 -1.68 -12.54 -10.39
CA PRO A 176 -0.22 -12.57 -10.51
C PRO A 176 0.30 -14.01 -10.55
N ARG A 177 1.18 -14.30 -11.50
CA ARG A 177 1.91 -15.56 -11.61
C ARG A 177 3.27 -15.47 -10.91
N MET A 178 3.92 -16.61 -10.68
CA MET A 178 5.21 -16.66 -9.98
C MET A 178 6.33 -15.80 -10.61
N ASN A 179 6.28 -15.57 -11.92
CA ASN A 179 7.23 -14.70 -12.62
C ASN A 179 6.92 -13.20 -12.49
N GLU A 180 5.75 -12.85 -11.98
CA GLU A 180 5.29 -11.48 -11.71
C GLU A 180 5.45 -11.11 -10.24
N THR A 181 5.83 -12.05 -9.37
CA THR A 181 6.05 -11.77 -7.95
C THR A 181 7.37 -11.01 -7.73
N PRO A 182 7.35 -9.89 -7.01
CA PRO A 182 8.57 -9.14 -6.73
C PRO A 182 9.34 -9.78 -5.58
N LYS A 183 10.63 -9.42 -5.48
CA LYS A 183 11.37 -9.68 -4.24
C LYS A 183 10.73 -8.87 -3.11
N THR A 184 10.19 -9.55 -2.10
CA THR A 184 9.55 -8.90 -0.96
C THR A 184 10.41 -9.05 0.28
N GLU A 185 10.68 -7.94 0.97
CA GLU A 185 11.43 -7.88 2.21
C GLU A 185 10.54 -7.29 3.29
N VAL A 186 10.40 -7.97 4.44
CA VAL A 186 9.56 -7.50 5.55
C VAL A 186 10.40 -7.27 6.79
N HIS A 187 10.38 -6.05 7.31
CA HIS A 187 11.07 -5.68 8.53
C HIS A 187 10.05 -5.50 9.66
N VAL A 188 9.99 -6.49 10.54
CA VAL A 188 9.09 -6.48 11.69
C VAL A 188 9.75 -5.71 12.83
N VAL A 189 9.07 -4.67 13.31
CA VAL A 189 9.48 -3.94 14.51
C VAL A 189 9.21 -4.82 15.73
N MET A 190 10.25 -5.11 16.50
CA MET A 190 10.15 -5.87 17.74
C MET A 190 9.65 -4.98 18.89
N SER A 191 8.42 -4.51 18.77
CA SER A 191 7.79 -3.59 19.72
C SER A 191 7.44 -4.31 21.04
N LYS A 192 7.32 -3.53 22.12
CA LYS A 192 6.84 -3.98 23.44
C LYS A 192 5.40 -3.56 23.73
N GLU A 193 4.78 -2.80 22.82
CA GLU A 193 3.37 -2.42 22.92
C GLU A 193 2.45 -3.64 22.88
N GLU A 194 1.21 -3.48 23.33
CA GLU A 194 0.23 -4.57 23.26
C GLU A 194 0.03 -5.07 21.82
N PRO A 195 -0.08 -6.39 21.61
CA PRO A 195 -0.20 -6.97 20.28
C PRO A 195 -1.49 -6.48 19.59
N THR A 196 -1.40 -6.33 18.27
CA THR A 196 -2.51 -5.91 17.39
C THR A 196 -2.68 -6.87 16.22
N GLY A 197 -3.68 -6.62 15.36
CA GLY A 197 -3.96 -7.47 14.20
C GLY A 197 -2.94 -7.28 13.08
N ILE A 198 -2.63 -8.36 12.34
CA ILE A 198 -1.68 -8.32 11.21
C ILE A 198 -2.19 -8.97 9.91
N GLY A 199 -3.38 -9.57 9.95
CA GLY A 199 -3.95 -10.26 8.78
C GLY A 199 -4.25 -9.33 7.60
N GLU A 200 -4.42 -8.04 7.83
CA GLU A 200 -4.90 -7.05 6.86
C GLU A 200 -3.97 -5.82 6.67
N PRO A 201 -3.26 -5.30 7.69
CA PRO A 201 -2.54 -4.03 7.60
C PRO A 201 -1.44 -3.91 6.55
N GLY A 202 -0.89 -5.03 6.05
CA GLY A 202 0.12 -4.98 4.98
C GLY A 202 -0.43 -4.49 3.64
N LEU A 203 -1.75 -4.55 3.43
CA LEU A 203 -2.36 -4.37 2.12
C LEU A 203 -2.54 -2.91 1.67
N PRO A 204 -3.01 -1.97 2.53
CA PRO A 204 -3.34 -0.60 2.10
C PRO A 204 -2.20 0.19 1.45
N VAL A 205 -0.95 -0.15 1.76
CA VAL A 205 0.23 0.58 1.26
C VAL A 205 0.70 0.13 -0.12
N VAL A 206 0.26 -1.03 -0.62
CA VAL A 206 0.79 -1.62 -1.87
C VAL A 206 0.47 -0.78 -3.09
N ALA A 207 -0.81 -0.57 -3.35
CA ALA A 207 -1.28 0.16 -4.52
C ALA A 207 -0.77 1.61 -4.57
N PRO A 208 -0.86 2.43 -3.50
CA PRO A 208 -0.34 3.79 -3.54
C PRO A 208 1.18 3.82 -3.70
N ALA A 209 1.95 2.99 -2.99
CA ALA A 209 3.41 2.97 -3.17
C ALA A 209 3.82 2.60 -4.61
N MET A 210 3.13 1.65 -5.24
CA MET A 210 3.36 1.30 -6.64
C MET A 210 2.96 2.44 -7.59
N CYS A 211 1.81 3.08 -7.38
CA CYS A 211 1.38 4.20 -8.23
C CYS A 211 2.30 5.42 -8.07
N ASN A 212 2.85 5.65 -6.88
CA ASN A 212 3.85 6.69 -6.62
C ASN A 212 5.17 6.37 -7.34
N ALA A 213 5.57 5.09 -7.41
CA ALA A 213 6.72 4.67 -8.21
C ALA A 213 6.48 4.91 -9.71
N ILE A 214 5.30 4.52 -10.22
CA ILE A 214 4.90 4.79 -11.61
C ILE A 214 4.97 6.30 -11.91
N PHE A 215 4.46 7.14 -11.02
CA PHE A 215 4.57 8.58 -11.17
C PHE A 215 6.03 9.06 -11.21
N ALA A 216 6.89 8.58 -10.29
CA ALA A 216 8.31 8.91 -10.31
C ALA A 216 9.02 8.48 -11.61
N ALA A 217 8.56 7.41 -12.27
CA ALA A 217 9.09 6.97 -13.56
C ALA A 217 8.54 7.74 -14.77
N THR A 218 7.29 8.24 -14.71
CA THR A 218 6.54 8.65 -15.91
C THR A 218 5.96 10.07 -15.85
N GLY A 219 5.88 10.67 -14.67
CA GLY A 219 5.13 11.89 -14.40
C GLY A 219 3.60 11.72 -14.41
N LYS A 220 3.07 10.49 -14.57
CA LYS A 220 1.63 10.23 -14.68
C LYS A 220 1.01 9.77 -13.37
N ARG A 221 -0.13 10.35 -13.03
CA ARG A 221 -0.89 10.00 -11.83
C ARG A 221 -1.95 8.96 -12.15
N ILE A 222 -1.82 7.79 -11.52
CA ILE A 222 -2.83 6.74 -11.56
C ILE A 222 -3.82 7.00 -10.44
N ARG A 223 -5.08 7.26 -10.79
CA ARG A 223 -6.17 7.49 -9.82
C ARG A 223 -7.28 6.45 -9.90
N ARG A 224 -7.11 5.46 -10.77
CA ARG A 224 -8.05 4.38 -11.02
C ARG A 224 -7.29 3.06 -11.05
N LEU A 225 -7.87 2.05 -10.40
CA LEU A 225 -7.37 0.68 -10.42
C LEU A 225 -8.40 -0.25 -11.08
N PRO A 226 -7.96 -1.38 -11.66
CA PRO A 226 -6.56 -1.75 -11.91
C PRO A 226 -5.91 -0.85 -12.98
N ILE A 227 -4.58 -0.78 -12.96
CA ILE A 227 -3.75 -0.01 -13.89
C ILE A 227 -3.89 -0.60 -15.30
N ARG A 228 -4.14 0.26 -16.28
CA ARG A 228 -4.24 -0.12 -17.69
C ARG A 228 -3.02 0.41 -18.45
N SER A 229 -2.72 -0.22 -19.57
CA SER A 229 -1.62 0.25 -20.44
C SER A 229 -1.81 1.69 -20.92
N GLU A 230 -3.05 2.11 -21.15
CA GLU A 230 -3.41 3.50 -21.51
C GLU A 230 -3.07 4.52 -20.42
N ASP A 231 -3.04 4.11 -19.15
CA ASP A 231 -2.67 4.98 -18.04
C ASP A 231 -1.14 5.23 -17.97
N LEU A 232 -0.35 4.42 -18.68
CA LEU A 232 1.12 4.40 -18.63
C LEU A 232 1.80 5.03 -19.85
N VAL A 233 1.07 5.27 -20.95
CA VAL A 233 1.59 5.75 -22.26
C VAL A 233 1.25 7.18 -22.57
#